data_AF-A0A4R5Q5Y9-F1
#
_entry.id   AF-A0A4R5Q5Y9-F1
#
_cell.length_a   1.000
_cell.length_b   1.000
_cell.length_c   1.000
_cell.angle_alpha   90.00
_cell.angle_beta   90.00
_cell.angle_gamma   90.00
#
_symmetry.space_group_name_H-M   'P 1'
#
loop_
_entity.id
_entity.type
_entity.pdbx_description
1 polymer ?
#
loop_
_entity_poly.entity_id
_entity_poly.type
_entity_poly.pdbx_seq_one_letter_code
_entity_poly.pdbx_strand_id
1 'polypeptide(L)'
;MAQAGSIIDRANPTSIVSAIAAARENARALRPLISTEMWAQLNVFHKWLSELEPGALRPGNLTRLLNRIKEACQTHTGITDGTLHRDQSSYIYRLGRMIERADQTTRLIDFKYHALLPSPGDVGSQIDIGQWDVVLRSAAAHHAYLRVVAGGVTPAGVAGFLLLHPHFPRAVTFCVGEADRLLGVLRDRHALPGAAAAAQGLRALRVSLGALSIEAVIVGGLHEFLDQVQRRLIAATDDLSTAYFGAAKSQTQS
;
A
#
# COMPACT_ATOMS: atom_id res chain seq x y z
N MET A 1 -10.06 -13.14 -19.20
CA MET A 1 -10.77 -14.08 -18.30
C MET A 1 -9.86 -14.99 -17.47
N ALA A 2 -8.54 -15.06 -17.72
CA ALA A 2 -7.61 -15.89 -16.94
C ALA A 2 -7.09 -15.27 -15.62
N GLN A 3 -7.32 -13.98 -15.34
CA GLN A 3 -6.77 -13.31 -14.14
C GLN A 3 -7.61 -13.47 -12.86
N ALA A 4 -8.90 -13.79 -12.96
CA ALA A 4 -9.77 -13.86 -11.78
C ALA A 4 -9.44 -15.07 -10.88
N GLY A 5 -9.00 -16.19 -11.48
CA GLY A 5 -8.62 -17.41 -10.75
C GLY A 5 -7.45 -17.21 -9.79
N SER A 6 -6.58 -16.22 -10.04
CA SER A 6 -5.37 -15.98 -9.25
C SER A 6 -5.61 -15.32 -7.88
N ILE A 7 -6.69 -14.54 -7.73
CA ILE A 7 -6.89 -13.66 -6.56
C ILE A 7 -7.33 -14.44 -5.31
N ILE A 8 -7.97 -15.60 -5.48
CA ILE A 8 -8.40 -16.48 -4.38
C ILE A 8 -7.72 -17.85 -4.41
N ASP A 9 -6.74 -18.04 -5.29
CA ASP A 9 -5.99 -19.29 -5.39
C ASP A 9 -5.11 -19.50 -4.15
N ARG A 10 -5.33 -20.61 -3.45
CA ARG A 10 -4.57 -20.98 -2.25
C ARG A 10 -3.14 -21.43 -2.56
N ALA A 11 -2.89 -21.88 -3.79
CA ALA A 11 -1.55 -22.23 -4.23
C ALA A 11 -0.72 -20.99 -4.58
N ASN A 12 -1.38 -19.87 -4.89
CA ASN A 12 -0.70 -18.60 -5.12
C ASN A 12 -0.43 -17.88 -3.78
N PRO A 13 0.84 -17.73 -3.34
CA PRO A 13 1.17 -17.04 -2.09
C PRO A 13 0.82 -15.55 -2.10
N THR A 14 0.65 -14.95 -3.29
CA THR A 14 0.27 -13.54 -3.47
C THR A 14 -1.25 -13.33 -3.55
N SER A 15 -2.05 -14.39 -3.43
CA SER A 15 -3.51 -14.27 -3.45
C SER A 15 -4.03 -13.65 -2.15
N ILE A 16 -5.25 -13.10 -2.20
CA ILE A 16 -5.90 -12.51 -1.01
C ILE A 16 -6.13 -13.58 0.06
N VAL A 17 -6.50 -14.81 -0.36
CA VAL A 17 -6.74 -15.91 0.58
C VAL A 17 -5.45 -16.29 1.29
N SER A 18 -4.35 -16.43 0.56
CA SER A 18 -3.03 -16.75 1.10
C SER A 18 -2.49 -15.64 2.00
N ALA A 19 -2.64 -14.37 1.60
CA ALA A 19 -2.21 -13.22 2.40
C ALA A 19 -2.97 -13.12 3.73
N ILE A 20 -4.29 -13.34 3.73
CA ILE A 20 -5.09 -13.34 4.97
C ILE A 20 -4.79 -14.56 5.83
N ALA A 21 -4.52 -15.72 5.24
CA ALA A 21 -4.05 -16.89 5.97
C ALA A 21 -2.71 -16.61 6.68
N ALA A 22 -1.73 -16.04 5.96
CA ALA A 22 -0.44 -15.65 6.53
C ALA A 22 -0.59 -14.60 7.64
N ALA A 23 -1.44 -13.59 7.44
CA ALA A 23 -1.73 -12.57 8.46
C ALA A 23 -2.32 -13.20 9.74
N ARG A 24 -3.23 -14.17 9.59
CA ARG A 24 -3.80 -14.91 10.72
C ARG A 24 -2.74 -15.76 11.43
N GLU A 25 -1.85 -16.43 10.69
CA GLU A 25 -0.77 -17.21 11.31
C GLU A 25 0.22 -16.33 12.08
N ASN A 26 0.57 -15.16 11.53
CA ASN A 26 1.36 -14.15 12.26
C ASN A 26 0.64 -13.68 13.52
N ALA A 27 -0.65 -13.40 13.44
CA ALA A 27 -1.46 -13.00 14.60
C ALA A 27 -1.56 -14.12 15.66
N ARG A 28 -1.53 -15.40 15.24
CA ARG A 28 -1.50 -16.55 16.15
C ARG A 28 -0.20 -16.61 16.93
N ALA A 29 0.94 -16.42 16.26
CA ALA A 29 2.24 -16.37 16.90
C ALA A 29 2.38 -15.17 17.87
N LEU A 30 1.78 -14.03 17.51
CA LEU A 30 1.80 -12.79 18.28
C LEU A 30 0.63 -12.65 19.25
N ARG A 31 -0.06 -13.75 19.60
CA ARG A 31 -1.30 -13.71 20.39
C ARG A 31 -1.20 -12.89 21.69
N PRO A 32 -0.10 -12.94 22.46
CA PRO A 32 0.06 -12.12 23.68
C PRO A 32 0.16 -10.61 23.43
N LEU A 33 0.47 -10.18 22.20
CA LEU A 33 0.74 -8.79 21.84
C LEU A 33 -0.43 -8.09 21.13
N ILE A 34 -1.48 -8.84 20.76
CA ILE A 34 -2.63 -8.33 20.02
C ILE A 34 -3.92 -8.43 20.85
N SER A 35 -4.86 -7.53 20.59
CA SER A 35 -6.16 -7.55 21.25
C SER A 35 -6.97 -8.80 20.91
N THR A 36 -7.95 -9.13 21.75
CA THR A 36 -8.86 -10.24 21.49
C THR A 36 -9.71 -10.01 20.24
N GLU A 37 -10.06 -8.75 20.00
CA GLU A 37 -10.87 -8.23 18.92
C GLU A 37 -10.15 -8.32 17.58
N MET A 38 -8.86 -7.93 17.55
CA MET A 38 -8.03 -8.04 16.34
C MET A 38 -7.89 -9.50 15.90
N TRP A 39 -7.64 -10.40 16.85
CA TRP A 39 -7.59 -11.84 16.59
C TRP A 39 -8.93 -12.40 16.11
N ALA A 40 -10.03 -12.04 16.77
CA ALA A 40 -11.36 -12.50 16.41
C ALA A 40 -11.73 -12.06 14.98
N GLN A 41 -11.46 -10.79 14.64
CA GLN A 41 -11.71 -10.29 13.30
C GLN A 41 -10.91 -11.05 12.24
N LEU A 42 -9.62 -11.33 12.48
CA LEU A 42 -8.80 -12.07 11.52
C LEU A 42 -9.30 -13.50 11.32
N ASN A 43 -9.79 -14.16 12.38
CA ASN A 43 -10.39 -15.49 12.25
C ASN A 43 -11.70 -15.46 11.45
N VAL A 44 -12.57 -14.49 11.72
CA VAL A 44 -13.82 -14.31 10.96
C VAL A 44 -13.52 -14.03 9.48
N PHE A 45 -12.56 -13.14 9.21
CA PHE A 45 -12.17 -12.79 7.84
C PHE A 45 -11.58 -14.00 7.11
N HIS A 46 -10.61 -14.69 7.73
CA HIS A 46 -10.01 -15.89 7.17
C HIS A 46 -11.04 -16.99 6.93
N LYS A 47 -11.91 -17.27 7.91
CA LYS A 47 -12.96 -18.30 7.78
C LYS A 47 -13.87 -17.99 6.60
N TRP A 48 -14.39 -16.76 6.52
CA TRP A 48 -15.25 -16.35 5.42
C TRP A 48 -14.57 -16.52 4.05
N LEU A 49 -13.31 -16.09 3.91
CA LEU A 49 -12.54 -16.28 2.67
C LEU A 49 -12.30 -17.76 2.35
N SER A 50 -12.09 -18.58 3.38
CA SER A 50 -11.86 -20.01 3.22
C SER A 50 -13.12 -20.79 2.82
N GLU A 51 -14.30 -20.19 2.94
CA GLU A 51 -15.60 -20.77 2.56
C GLU A 51 -16.10 -20.22 1.20
N LEU A 52 -15.25 -19.50 0.45
CA LEU A 52 -15.61 -19.01 -0.88
C LEU A 52 -15.77 -20.17 -1.88
N GLU A 53 -16.94 -20.23 -2.49
CA GLU A 53 -17.25 -21.17 -3.56
C GLU A 53 -16.50 -20.81 -4.87
N PRO A 54 -16.18 -21.79 -5.74
CA PRO A 54 -15.53 -21.54 -7.04
C PRO A 54 -16.29 -20.52 -7.92
N GLY A 55 -17.61 -20.41 -7.75
CA GLY A 55 -18.46 -19.43 -8.44
C GLY A 55 -18.38 -17.99 -7.93
N ALA A 56 -17.62 -17.72 -6.86
CA ALA A 56 -17.50 -16.39 -6.25
C ALA A 56 -16.87 -15.35 -7.19
N LEU A 57 -16.06 -15.80 -8.15
CA LEU A 57 -15.36 -14.94 -9.12
C LEU A 57 -16.17 -14.64 -10.39
N ARG A 58 -17.41 -15.14 -10.49
CA ARG A 58 -18.27 -14.84 -11.65
C ARG A 58 -18.50 -13.32 -11.73
N PRO A 59 -18.56 -12.72 -12.95
CA PRO A 59 -18.68 -11.27 -13.11
C PRO A 59 -19.79 -10.62 -12.29
N GLY A 60 -20.97 -11.26 -12.19
CA GLY A 60 -22.10 -10.76 -11.39
C GLY A 60 -21.87 -10.77 -9.86
N ASN A 61 -20.89 -11.52 -9.37
CA ASN A 61 -20.54 -11.63 -7.95
C ASN A 61 -19.27 -10.87 -7.57
N LEU A 62 -18.38 -10.62 -8.54
CA LEU A 62 -17.03 -10.09 -8.32
C LEU A 62 -17.04 -8.74 -7.58
N THR A 63 -17.83 -7.77 -8.03
CA THR A 63 -17.90 -6.45 -7.40
C THR A 63 -18.33 -6.54 -5.94
N ARG A 64 -19.34 -7.36 -5.64
CA ARG A 64 -19.82 -7.60 -4.28
C ARG A 64 -18.74 -8.28 -3.41
N LEU A 65 -18.04 -9.26 -3.98
CA LEU A 65 -16.93 -9.93 -3.29
C LEU A 65 -15.81 -8.92 -2.94
N LEU A 66 -15.35 -8.14 -3.92
CA LEU A 66 -14.28 -7.15 -3.71
C LEU A 66 -14.68 -6.07 -2.70
N ASN A 67 -15.93 -5.61 -2.74
CA ASN A 67 -16.44 -4.66 -1.75
C ASN A 67 -16.43 -5.26 -0.34
N ARG A 68 -16.87 -6.51 -0.17
CA ARG A 68 -16.84 -7.18 1.13
C ARG A 68 -15.41 -7.42 1.64
N ILE A 69 -14.46 -7.73 0.75
CA ILE A 69 -13.03 -7.81 1.11
C ILE A 69 -12.53 -6.44 1.60
N LYS A 70 -12.85 -5.37 0.88
CA LYS A 70 -12.47 -4.00 1.25
C LYS A 70 -13.05 -3.59 2.60
N GLU A 71 -14.33 -3.87 2.84
CA GLU A 71 -15.00 -3.63 4.13
C GLU A 71 -14.32 -4.41 5.25
N ALA A 72 -14.00 -5.70 5.06
CA ALA A 72 -13.30 -6.50 6.06
C ALA A 72 -11.91 -5.94 6.40
N CYS A 73 -11.15 -5.45 5.40
CA CYS A 73 -9.88 -4.76 5.62
C CYS A 73 -10.05 -3.43 6.39
N GLN A 74 -11.14 -2.70 6.15
CA GLN A 74 -11.48 -1.47 6.88
C GLN A 74 -11.89 -1.78 8.33
N THR A 75 -12.68 -2.84 8.55
CA THR A 75 -13.04 -3.34 9.88
C THR A 75 -11.79 -3.75 10.66
N HIS A 76 -10.88 -4.51 10.05
CA HIS A 76 -9.58 -4.82 10.66
C HIS A 76 -8.83 -3.55 11.06
N THR A 77 -8.74 -2.58 10.15
CA THR A 77 -8.05 -1.31 10.39
C THR A 77 -8.65 -0.56 11.59
N GLY A 78 -9.99 -0.46 11.67
CA GLY A 78 -10.68 0.21 12.77
C GLY A 78 -10.52 -0.50 14.10
N ILE A 79 -10.65 -1.82 14.13
CA ILE A 79 -10.44 -2.62 15.34
C ILE A 79 -9.01 -2.49 15.84
N THR A 80 -8.02 -2.63 14.95
CA THR A 80 -6.61 -2.50 15.33
C THR A 80 -6.31 -1.11 15.87
N ASP A 81 -6.85 -0.05 15.27
CA ASP A 81 -6.63 1.31 15.77
C ASP A 81 -7.31 1.60 17.13
N GLY A 82 -8.49 1.01 17.36
CA GLY A 82 -9.25 1.20 18.59
C GLY A 82 -8.83 0.31 19.77
N THR A 83 -8.18 -0.83 19.52
CA THR A 83 -7.93 -1.85 20.56
C THR A 83 -6.46 -2.23 20.77
N LEU A 84 -5.59 -2.00 19.78
CA LEU A 84 -4.18 -2.37 19.94
C LEU A 84 -3.47 -1.38 20.89
N HIS A 85 -2.80 -1.91 21.90
CA HIS A 85 -2.04 -1.11 22.85
C HIS A 85 -0.95 -0.29 22.15
N ARG A 86 -0.71 0.95 22.59
CA ARG A 86 0.20 1.90 21.91
C ARG A 86 1.65 1.70 22.36
N ASP A 87 2.17 0.52 22.08
CA ASP A 87 3.55 0.12 22.31
C ASP A 87 4.32 -0.11 21.00
N GLN A 88 5.54 -0.64 21.12
CA GLN A 88 6.41 -1.01 20.00
C GLN A 88 5.68 -1.79 18.91
N SER A 89 4.83 -2.75 19.27
CA SER A 89 4.08 -3.60 18.33
C SER A 89 3.12 -2.77 17.49
N SER A 90 2.37 -1.85 18.12
CA SER A 90 1.50 -0.92 17.40
C SER A 90 2.27 -0.02 16.43
N TYR A 91 3.44 0.49 16.84
CA TYR A 91 4.25 1.33 15.97
C TYR A 91 4.85 0.56 14.79
N ILE A 92 5.34 -0.67 15.01
CA ILE A 92 5.82 -1.56 13.95
C ILE A 92 4.71 -1.88 12.94
N TYR A 93 3.51 -2.24 13.43
CA TYR A 93 2.36 -2.51 12.58
C TYR A 93 2.00 -1.29 11.71
N ARG A 94 1.96 -0.09 12.32
CA ARG A 94 1.65 1.15 11.60
C ARG A 94 2.73 1.52 10.59
N LEU A 95 4.00 1.32 10.93
CA LEU A 95 5.15 1.57 10.06
C LEU A 95 5.07 0.70 8.81
N GLY A 96 4.93 -0.62 8.98
CA GLY A 96 4.78 -1.56 7.87
C GLY A 96 3.59 -1.20 6.97
N ARG A 97 2.44 -0.83 7.57
CA ARG A 97 1.26 -0.38 6.83
C ARG A 97 1.51 0.89 6.00
N MET A 98 2.32 1.83 6.47
CA MET A 98 2.65 3.04 5.68
C MET A 98 3.57 2.71 4.52
N ILE A 99 4.58 1.87 4.73
CA ILE A 99 5.52 1.44 3.68
C ILE A 99 4.78 0.66 2.59
N GLU A 100 4.00 -0.35 2.98
CA GLU A 100 3.19 -1.16 2.05
C GLU A 100 2.22 -0.29 1.24
N ARG A 101 1.56 0.67 1.89
CA ARG A 101 0.64 1.58 1.20
C ARG A 101 1.36 2.48 0.20
N ALA A 102 2.54 2.98 0.53
CA ALA A 102 3.34 3.76 -0.40
C ALA A 102 3.71 2.92 -1.64
N ASP A 103 4.21 1.70 -1.42
CA ASP A 103 4.58 0.76 -2.48
C ASP A 103 3.38 0.44 -3.38
N GLN A 104 2.24 0.05 -2.80
CA GLN A 104 1.02 -0.26 -3.56
C GLN A 104 0.47 0.94 -4.34
N THR A 105 0.59 2.16 -3.81
CA THR A 105 0.21 3.37 -4.57
C THR A 105 1.12 3.55 -5.79
N THR A 106 2.43 3.30 -5.67
CA THR A 106 3.33 3.38 -6.85
C THR A 106 2.97 2.33 -7.90
N ARG A 107 2.71 1.08 -7.50
CA ARG A 107 2.29 0.00 -8.41
C ARG A 107 0.96 0.28 -9.08
N LEU A 108 0.01 0.90 -8.39
CA LEU A 108 -1.29 1.27 -8.96
C LEU A 108 -1.13 2.31 -10.09
N ILE A 109 -0.24 3.28 -9.89
CA ILE A 109 0.07 4.29 -10.92
C ILE A 109 0.82 3.62 -12.09
N ASP A 110 1.80 2.78 -11.79
CA ASP A 110 2.64 2.11 -12.79
C ASP A 110 1.84 1.12 -13.65
N PHE A 111 0.90 0.40 -13.04
CA PHE A 111 -0.03 -0.46 -13.76
C PHE A 111 -0.86 0.34 -14.78
N LYS A 112 -1.36 1.53 -14.42
CA LYS A 112 -2.05 2.41 -15.39
C LYS A 112 -1.09 2.88 -16.47
N TYR A 113 0.16 3.20 -16.11
CA TYR A 113 1.17 3.61 -17.07
C TYR A 113 1.36 2.55 -18.16
N HIS A 114 1.49 1.25 -17.81
CA HIS A 114 1.75 0.16 -18.78
C HIS A 114 0.50 -0.49 -19.39
N ALA A 115 -0.52 -0.80 -18.58
CA ALA A 115 -1.66 -1.62 -19.00
C ALA A 115 -2.63 -0.89 -19.93
N LEU A 116 -2.54 0.44 -19.97
CA LEU A 116 -3.46 1.31 -20.68
C LEU A 116 -2.73 2.41 -21.45
N LEU A 117 -1.48 2.16 -21.88
CA LEU A 117 -0.72 3.09 -22.73
C LEU A 117 -1.60 3.52 -23.91
N PRO A 118 -2.03 4.79 -23.95
CA PRO A 118 -2.60 5.34 -25.16
C PRO A 118 -1.47 5.40 -26.20
N SER A 119 -1.78 5.26 -27.50
CA SER A 119 -0.80 5.74 -28.49
C SER A 119 -0.51 7.22 -28.19
N PRO A 120 0.66 7.79 -28.51
CA PRO A 120 0.99 9.18 -28.16
C PRO A 120 -0.07 10.23 -28.57
N GLY A 121 -0.92 9.92 -29.55
CA GLY A 121 -2.07 10.74 -29.98
C GLY A 121 -3.35 10.61 -29.14
N ASP A 122 -3.44 9.67 -28.20
CA ASP A 122 -4.63 9.36 -27.38
C ASP A 122 -4.52 9.87 -25.93
N VAL A 123 -3.36 10.43 -25.55
CA VAL A 123 -3.12 11.04 -24.23
C VAL A 123 -4.06 12.25 -24.05
N GLY A 124 -4.89 12.23 -23.01
CA GLY A 124 -5.90 13.27 -22.80
C GLY A 124 -7.23 13.05 -23.53
N SER A 125 -7.43 11.90 -24.18
CA SER A 125 -8.73 11.48 -24.69
C SER A 125 -9.75 11.23 -23.56
N GLN A 126 -11.06 11.23 -23.87
CA GLN A 126 -12.10 10.91 -22.87
C GLN A 126 -11.95 9.51 -22.27
N ILE A 127 -11.43 8.55 -23.05
CA ILE A 127 -11.15 7.18 -22.58
C ILE A 127 -10.02 7.20 -21.56
N ASP A 128 -8.95 7.97 -21.81
CA ASP A 128 -7.83 8.13 -20.87
C ASP A 128 -8.29 8.81 -19.56
N ILE A 129 -9.09 9.87 -19.65
CA ILE A 129 -9.68 10.56 -18.48
C ILE A 129 -10.50 9.58 -17.62
N GLY A 130 -11.37 8.78 -18.22
CA GLY A 130 -12.15 7.77 -17.50
C GLY A 130 -11.29 6.71 -16.82
N GLN A 131 -10.15 6.35 -17.39
CA GLN A 131 -9.24 5.38 -16.78
C GLN A 131 -8.44 5.97 -15.61
N TRP A 132 -8.03 7.23 -15.69
CA TRP A 132 -7.42 7.93 -14.55
C TRP A 132 -8.42 8.15 -13.40
N ASP A 133 -9.71 8.31 -13.70
CA ASP A 133 -10.78 8.28 -12.69
C ASP A 133 -10.87 6.92 -11.98
N VAL A 134 -10.74 5.81 -12.71
CA VAL A 134 -10.70 4.46 -12.12
C VAL A 134 -9.48 4.30 -11.19
N VAL A 135 -8.32 4.85 -11.54
CA VAL A 135 -7.14 4.88 -10.65
C VAL A 135 -7.44 5.63 -9.36
N LEU A 136 -8.03 6.83 -9.46
CA LEU A 136 -8.44 7.60 -8.28
C LEU A 136 -9.44 6.83 -7.41
N ARG A 137 -10.42 6.14 -7.99
CA ARG A 137 -11.40 5.34 -7.23
C ARG A 137 -10.73 4.13 -6.55
N SER A 138 -9.80 3.48 -7.23
CA SER A 138 -9.02 2.35 -6.69
C SER A 138 -8.17 2.78 -5.49
N ALA A 139 -7.61 3.99 -5.55
CA ALA A 139 -6.91 4.62 -4.45
C ALA A 139 -7.84 5.28 -3.41
N ALA A 140 -9.17 5.16 -3.52
CA ALA A 140 -10.13 5.90 -2.68
C ALA A 140 -9.85 7.42 -2.62
N ALA A 141 -9.31 7.97 -3.69
CA ALA A 141 -8.79 9.33 -3.83
C ALA A 141 -9.74 10.29 -4.54
N HIS A 142 -10.72 9.79 -5.30
CA HIS A 142 -11.58 10.58 -6.18
C HIS A 142 -12.15 11.86 -5.52
N HIS A 143 -12.82 11.73 -4.38
CA HIS A 143 -13.39 12.90 -3.69
C HIS A 143 -12.33 13.85 -3.13
N ALA A 144 -11.22 13.32 -2.61
CA ALA A 144 -10.14 14.15 -2.08
C ALA A 144 -9.44 14.93 -3.20
N TYR A 145 -9.25 14.30 -4.36
CA TYR A 145 -8.69 14.89 -5.55
C TYR A 145 -9.54 16.06 -6.06
N LEU A 146 -10.84 15.82 -6.31
CA LEU A 146 -11.75 16.86 -6.82
C LEU A 146 -11.91 18.03 -5.85
N ARG A 147 -11.65 17.83 -4.55
CA ARG A 147 -11.72 18.89 -3.54
C ARG A 147 -10.54 19.87 -3.65
N VAL A 148 -9.37 19.41 -4.07
CA VAL A 148 -8.12 20.18 -3.97
C VAL A 148 -7.44 20.44 -5.31
N VAL A 149 -7.82 19.73 -6.37
CA VAL A 149 -7.30 19.90 -7.72
C VAL A 149 -8.36 20.51 -8.62
N ALA A 150 -8.06 21.69 -9.17
CA ALA A 150 -8.89 22.36 -10.15
C ALA A 150 -8.61 21.83 -11.57
N GLY A 151 -9.56 21.97 -12.48
CA GLY A 151 -9.36 21.64 -13.90
C GLY A 151 -9.72 20.20 -14.31
N GLY A 152 -10.38 19.44 -13.43
CA GLY A 152 -10.84 18.08 -13.73
C GLY A 152 -9.72 17.03 -13.63
N VAL A 153 -10.02 15.80 -14.09
CA VAL A 153 -9.10 14.67 -14.02
C VAL A 153 -8.10 14.72 -15.17
N THR A 154 -6.82 14.88 -14.85
CA THR A 154 -5.71 14.83 -15.82
C THR A 154 -4.65 13.81 -15.38
N PRO A 155 -3.91 13.19 -16.31
CA PRO A 155 -2.85 12.23 -15.97
C PRO A 155 -1.83 12.81 -14.97
N ALA A 156 -1.31 14.00 -15.26
CA ALA A 156 -0.38 14.70 -14.41
C ALA A 156 -0.99 15.07 -13.05
N GLY A 157 -2.24 15.55 -13.04
CA GLY A 157 -2.93 15.86 -11.79
C GLY A 157 -3.09 14.63 -10.90
N VAL A 158 -3.52 13.49 -11.45
CA VAL A 158 -3.70 12.25 -10.68
C VAL A 158 -2.38 11.70 -10.17
N ALA A 159 -1.37 11.60 -11.01
CA ALA A 159 -0.03 11.16 -10.62
C ALA A 159 0.56 12.09 -9.54
N GLY A 160 0.48 13.41 -9.74
CA GLY A 160 0.94 14.39 -8.76
C GLY A 160 0.20 14.29 -7.43
N PHE A 161 -1.12 14.08 -7.45
CA PHE A 161 -1.91 13.92 -6.23
C PHE A 161 -1.55 12.64 -5.46
N LEU A 162 -1.44 11.51 -6.16
CA LEU A 162 -1.14 10.22 -5.53
C LEU A 162 0.34 10.07 -5.13
N LEU A 163 1.26 10.79 -5.78
CA LEU A 163 2.68 10.75 -5.41
C LEU A 163 3.01 11.80 -4.35
N LEU A 164 2.62 13.05 -4.59
CA LEU A 164 3.23 14.21 -3.93
C LEU A 164 2.34 14.91 -2.90
N HIS A 165 1.03 14.60 -2.85
CA HIS A 165 0.13 15.33 -1.96
C HIS A 165 0.41 15.06 -0.46
N PRO A 166 0.73 16.09 0.34
CA PRO A 166 1.27 15.91 1.69
C PRO A 166 0.22 15.54 2.74
N HIS A 167 -1.07 15.61 2.42
CA HIS A 167 -2.16 15.39 3.38
C HIS A 167 -3.12 14.25 2.99
N PHE A 168 -2.89 13.57 1.86
CA PHE A 168 -3.76 12.48 1.44
C PHE A 168 -3.24 11.15 1.99
N PRO A 169 -4.01 10.39 2.80
CA PRO A 169 -3.48 9.23 3.54
C PRO A 169 -2.90 8.08 2.73
N ARG A 170 -3.11 8.07 1.40
CA ARG A 170 -2.57 7.08 0.46
C ARG A 170 -1.55 7.67 -0.50
N ALA A 171 -1.30 8.98 -0.44
CA ALA A 171 -0.24 9.56 -1.24
C ALA A 171 1.13 9.08 -0.75
N VAL A 172 2.06 8.87 -1.67
CA VAL A 172 3.39 8.32 -1.37
C VAL A 172 4.14 9.24 -0.40
N THR A 173 4.17 10.55 -0.64
CA THR A 173 4.79 11.54 0.26
C THR A 173 4.23 11.49 1.67
N PHE A 174 2.90 11.40 1.83
CA PHE A 174 2.26 11.26 3.14
C PHE A 174 2.71 9.98 3.85
N CYS A 175 2.66 8.86 3.14
CA CYS A 175 2.98 7.54 3.70
C CYS A 175 4.45 7.45 4.12
N VAL A 176 5.38 7.90 3.27
CA VAL A 176 6.81 7.96 3.58
C VAL A 176 7.09 8.91 4.75
N GLY A 177 6.41 10.07 4.77
CA GLY A 177 6.51 11.02 5.87
C GLY A 177 6.10 10.42 7.22
N GLU A 178 5.00 9.67 7.21
CA GLU A 178 4.50 9.00 8.41
C GLU A 178 5.35 7.77 8.79
N ALA A 179 5.93 7.06 7.82
CA ALA A 179 6.90 6.00 8.07
C ALA A 179 8.16 6.53 8.78
N ASP A 180 8.78 7.61 8.27
CA ASP A 180 9.94 8.26 8.91
C ASP A 180 9.61 8.70 10.35
N ARG A 181 8.45 9.32 10.56
CA ARG A 181 8.01 9.75 11.90
C ARG A 181 7.80 8.57 12.86
N LEU A 182 7.11 7.51 12.43
CA LEU A 182 6.86 6.32 13.25
C LEU A 182 8.15 5.61 13.63
N LEU A 183 9.10 5.49 12.69
CA LEU A 183 10.40 4.90 12.95
C LEU A 183 11.23 5.76 13.93
N GLY A 184 11.17 7.09 13.82
CA GLY A 184 11.76 7.98 14.82
C GLY A 184 11.21 7.72 16.23
N VAL A 185 9.88 7.59 16.36
CA VAL A 185 9.26 7.28 17.66
C VAL A 185 9.71 5.92 18.21
N LEU A 186 9.81 4.88 17.38
CA LEU A 186 10.32 3.56 17.78
C LEU A 186 11.75 3.65 18.32
N ARG A 187 12.63 4.36 17.61
CA ARG A 187 14.03 4.48 17.98
C ARG A 187 14.22 5.32 19.25
N ASP A 188 13.52 6.43 19.35
CA ASP A 188 13.74 7.43 20.41
C ASP A 188 12.94 7.13 21.68
N ARG A 189 11.63 6.88 21.56
CA ARG A 189 10.73 6.75 22.72
C ARG A 189 10.63 5.34 23.25
N HIS A 190 10.84 4.34 22.39
CA HIS A 190 10.76 2.94 22.76
C HIS A 190 12.13 2.27 22.87
N ALA A 191 13.23 3.05 22.80
CA ALA A 191 14.60 2.60 22.95
C ALA A 191 14.95 1.38 22.07
N LEU A 192 14.47 1.38 20.83
CA LEU A 192 14.83 0.40 19.79
C LEU A 192 15.76 1.05 18.74
N PRO A 193 17.01 1.42 19.11
CA PRO A 193 17.88 2.29 18.31
C PRO A 193 18.35 1.68 16.97
N GLY A 194 18.04 0.39 16.73
CA GLY A 194 18.30 -0.31 15.47
C GLY A 194 17.67 0.36 14.24
N ALA A 195 17.90 -0.25 13.07
CA ALA A 195 17.38 0.21 11.78
C ALA A 195 17.83 1.65 11.39
N ALA A 196 19.04 2.05 11.78
CA ALA A 196 19.60 3.37 11.42
C ALA A 196 19.65 3.58 9.90
N ALA A 197 20.01 2.55 9.13
CA ALA A 197 20.02 2.57 7.67
C ALA A 197 18.61 2.82 7.10
N ALA A 198 17.59 2.10 7.58
CA ALA A 198 16.20 2.32 7.19
C ALA A 198 15.72 3.74 7.53
N ALA A 199 16.09 4.27 8.70
CA ALA A 199 15.75 5.63 9.10
C ALA A 199 16.40 6.67 8.17
N GLN A 200 17.66 6.49 7.82
CA GLN A 200 18.36 7.35 6.86
C GLN A 200 17.70 7.27 5.47
N GLY A 201 17.40 6.05 5.00
CA GLY A 201 16.78 5.80 3.69
C GLY A 201 15.40 6.43 3.55
N LEU A 202 14.51 6.21 4.54
CA LEU A 202 13.17 6.80 4.58
C LEU A 202 13.22 8.32 4.68
N ARG A 203 14.11 8.88 5.50
CA ARG A 203 14.30 10.33 5.60
C ARG A 203 14.79 10.95 4.29
N ALA A 204 15.78 10.33 3.66
CA ALA A 204 16.27 10.77 2.37
C ALA A 204 15.18 10.68 1.29
N LEU A 205 14.30 9.66 1.36
CA LEU A 205 13.17 9.52 0.43
C LEU A 205 12.15 10.62 0.67
N ARG A 206 11.79 10.87 1.93
CA ARG A 206 10.89 11.96 2.32
C ARG A 206 11.37 13.33 1.82
N VAL A 207 12.65 13.64 2.03
CA VAL A 207 13.25 14.91 1.58
C VAL A 207 13.21 15.03 0.06
N SER A 208 13.61 13.96 -0.65
CA SER A 208 13.57 13.92 -2.11
C SER A 208 12.15 14.13 -2.65
N LEU A 209 11.15 13.42 -2.11
CA LEU A 209 9.75 13.57 -2.50
C LEU A 209 9.20 14.98 -2.24
N GLY A 210 9.61 15.62 -1.14
CA GLY A 210 9.17 16.97 -0.79
C GLY A 210 9.76 18.08 -1.66
N ALA A 211 10.80 17.79 -2.45
CA ALA A 211 11.46 18.75 -3.33
C ALA A 211 11.03 18.62 -4.81
N LEU A 212 10.25 17.60 -5.15
CA LEU A 212 9.87 17.29 -6.53
C LEU A 212 8.59 18.03 -6.94
N SER A 213 8.54 18.43 -8.22
CA SER A 213 7.30 18.77 -8.91
C SER A 213 6.87 17.61 -9.80
N ILE A 214 5.57 17.52 -10.11
CA ILE A 214 5.07 16.45 -10.96
C ILE A 214 5.57 16.57 -12.40
N GLU A 215 5.77 17.80 -12.87
CA GLU A 215 6.32 18.08 -14.19
C GLU A 215 7.74 17.53 -14.32
N ALA A 216 8.57 17.73 -13.30
CA ALA A 216 9.93 17.19 -13.26
C ALA A 216 9.94 15.66 -13.26
N VAL A 217 9.01 15.02 -12.52
CA VAL A 217 8.86 13.56 -12.51
C VAL A 217 8.45 13.03 -13.89
N ILE A 218 7.48 13.68 -14.54
CA ILE A 218 7.01 13.26 -15.88
C ILE A 218 8.12 13.42 -16.92
N VAL A 219 8.83 14.56 -16.94
CA VAL A 219 9.94 14.81 -17.87
C VAL A 219 11.10 13.84 -17.63
N GLY A 220 11.37 13.49 -16.37
CA GLY A 220 12.42 12.54 -15.99
C GLY A 220 12.06 11.06 -16.20
N GLY A 221 10.83 10.74 -16.58
CA GLY A 221 10.33 9.37 -16.69
C GLY A 221 9.55 8.93 -15.45
N LEU A 222 8.22 8.80 -15.61
CA LEU A 222 7.34 8.42 -14.50
C LEU A 222 7.61 6.99 -14.02
N HIS A 223 7.77 6.03 -14.94
CA HIS A 223 8.00 4.63 -14.60
C HIS A 223 9.31 4.44 -13.84
N GLU A 224 10.39 5.03 -14.35
CA GLU A 224 11.73 4.97 -13.77
C GLU A 224 11.75 5.58 -12.36
N PHE A 225 10.98 6.66 -12.17
CA PHE A 225 10.77 7.27 -10.86
C PHE A 225 10.02 6.33 -9.90
N LEU A 226 8.91 5.72 -10.35
CA LEU A 226 8.13 4.78 -9.53
C LEU A 226 8.99 3.58 -9.11
N ASP A 227 9.76 3.00 -10.03
CA ASP A 227 10.69 1.90 -9.76
C ASP A 227 11.79 2.29 -8.78
N GLN A 228 12.32 3.51 -8.87
CA GLN A 228 13.29 4.01 -7.90
C GLN A 228 12.68 4.13 -6.50
N VAL A 229 11.44 4.64 -6.39
CA VAL A 229 10.72 4.71 -5.11
C VAL A 229 10.49 3.32 -4.54
N GLN A 230 10.00 2.37 -5.33
CA GLN A 230 9.77 0.97 -4.90
C GLN A 230 11.05 0.33 -4.36
N ARG A 231 12.17 0.42 -5.10
CA ARG A 231 13.46 -0.12 -4.65
C ARG A 231 13.91 0.44 -3.31
N ARG A 232 13.67 1.73 -3.05
CA ARG A 232 14.02 2.38 -1.78
C ARG A 232 13.11 1.93 -0.63
N LEU A 233 11.83 1.70 -0.89
CA LEU A 233 10.89 1.16 0.10
C LEU A 233 11.21 -0.30 0.44
N ILE A 234 11.58 -1.11 -0.56
CA ILE A 234 12.04 -2.49 -0.37
C ILE A 234 13.31 -2.50 0.48
N ALA A 235 14.33 -1.70 0.13
CA ALA A 235 15.56 -1.60 0.90
C ALA A 235 15.31 -1.19 2.37
N ALA A 236 14.41 -0.23 2.61
CA ALA A 236 14.01 0.14 3.97
C ALA A 236 13.34 -1.02 4.71
N THR A 237 12.50 -1.80 4.03
CA THR A 237 11.84 -2.99 4.59
C THR A 237 12.84 -4.09 4.94
N ASP A 238 13.83 -4.35 4.08
CA ASP A 238 14.89 -5.33 4.33
C ASP A 238 15.77 -4.91 5.53
N ASP A 239 16.13 -3.64 5.61
CA ASP A 239 16.90 -3.11 6.73
C ASP A 239 16.12 -3.16 8.05
N LEU A 240 14.81 -2.87 8.04
CA LEU A 240 13.92 -3.05 9.19
C LEU A 240 13.81 -4.54 9.58
N SER A 241 13.66 -5.41 8.59
CA SER A 241 13.52 -6.85 8.77
C SER A 241 14.77 -7.45 9.43
N THR A 242 15.94 -7.05 8.95
CA THR A 242 17.23 -7.44 9.52
C THR A 242 17.37 -6.92 10.95
N ALA A 243 17.10 -5.62 11.17
CA ALA A 243 17.38 -4.97 12.44
C ALA A 243 16.45 -5.38 13.59
N TYR A 244 15.17 -5.66 13.30
CA TYR A 244 14.16 -5.93 14.34
C TYR A 244 13.70 -7.38 14.40
N PHE A 245 13.90 -8.16 13.33
CA PHE A 245 13.42 -9.54 13.28
C PHE A 245 14.52 -10.56 12.93
N GLY A 246 15.76 -10.12 12.74
CA GLY A 246 16.88 -11.02 12.42
C GLY A 246 16.75 -11.73 11.07
N ALA A 247 15.92 -11.19 10.15
CA ALA A 247 15.76 -11.76 8.82
C ALA A 247 17.04 -11.62 8.00
N ALA A 248 17.34 -12.60 7.14
CA ALA A 248 18.39 -12.48 6.14
C ALA A 248 18.00 -11.42 5.10
N LYS A 249 18.96 -10.60 4.65
CA LYS A 249 18.70 -9.61 3.58
C LYS A 249 18.26 -10.33 2.31
N SER A 250 17.17 -9.86 1.72
CA SER A 250 16.70 -10.31 0.41
C SER A 250 17.82 -10.12 -0.61
N GLN A 251 18.27 -11.19 -1.27
CA GLN A 251 19.21 -11.08 -2.39
C GLN A 251 18.48 -10.48 -3.58
N THR A 252 18.51 -9.16 -3.73
CA THR A 252 17.99 -8.50 -4.94
C THR A 252 18.92 -8.85 -6.10
N GLN A 253 18.45 -9.70 -7.03
CA GLN A 253 19.10 -9.87 -8.32
C GLN A 253 19.04 -8.53 -9.06
N SER A 254 20.25 -8.05 -9.40
CA SER A 254 20.55 -6.88 -10.23
C SER A 254 19.84 -6.88 -11.57
#